data_AF-A0A5U8JFX4-F1
#
_entry.id   AF-A0A5U8JFX4-F1
#
_cell.length_a   1.000
_cell.length_b   1.000
_cell.length_c   1.000
_cell.angle_alpha   90.00
_cell.angle_beta   90.00
_cell.angle_gamma   90.00
#
_symmetry.space_group_name_H-M   'P 1'
#
loop_
_entity.id
_entity.type
_entity.pdbx_description
1 polymer ?
#
loop_
_entity_poly.entity_id
_entity_poly.type
_entity_poly.pdbx_seq_one_letter_code
_entity_poly.pdbx_strand_id
1 'polypeptide(L)'
;MASAGIAFIGSFFALMMFAIGLLVRGYSESGLISFNLYEHFVPHGFMTGAGLVALLQVGWIVVKKRRDTDVQDIENNPELEFSSLRLKKSLLTGVVFYFFTALLLTGLTRLFTHMSCPMLLGFLLFATAAALVQEMVVGMAAMHSGWFPATAAALISLVTGMLLGFPSEALAVLVGFCVATGPAFADMGFDLKTGFMIRGYGRDLQRERYGRRQQYIAAMTGFACAMIVVALSYEFYFSRDNIVPASRLYAATIQAGKSSDIASMLLLWALPGALLQLAGGPRHQTGVLFSTGLMLHYPVAGWTVLVALAVRLLMEKFLHLSSDRVSTLAGGLIAGDALTSAAKALYPAAKIKFLNIISH
;
A
#
# COMPACT_ATOMS: atom_id res chain seq x y z
N MET A 1 15.35 12.48 1.69
CA MET A 1 15.67 12.62 0.24
C MET A 1 14.85 11.67 -0.62
N ALA A 2 14.33 10.55 -0.10
CA ALA A 2 13.42 9.65 -0.82
C ALA A 2 12.12 10.35 -1.25
N SER A 3 11.63 11.32 -0.47
CA SER A 3 10.49 12.17 -0.85
C SER A 3 10.72 12.92 -2.16
N ALA A 4 11.95 13.39 -2.43
CA ALA A 4 12.32 13.98 -3.71
C ALA A 4 12.32 12.93 -4.83
N GLY A 5 12.89 11.75 -4.59
CA GLY A 5 12.90 10.66 -5.57
C GLY A 5 11.50 10.23 -6.00
N ILE A 6 10.58 10.05 -5.05
CA ILE A 6 9.18 9.68 -5.34
C ILE A 6 8.50 10.74 -6.25
N ALA A 7 8.85 12.02 -6.11
CA ALA A 7 8.29 13.11 -6.91
C ALA A 7 8.59 12.98 -8.42
N PHE A 8 9.71 12.34 -8.77
CA PHE A 8 10.16 12.14 -10.15
C PHE A 8 9.53 10.92 -10.85
N ILE A 9 8.90 10.01 -10.10
CA ILE A 9 8.31 8.77 -10.65
C ILE A 9 6.78 8.87 -10.70
N GLY A 10 6.15 9.38 -9.63
CA GLY A 10 4.70 9.35 -9.47
C GLY A 10 3.91 10.29 -10.38
N SER A 11 2.58 10.19 -10.32
CA SER A 11 1.67 11.13 -10.99
C SER A 11 1.83 12.53 -10.42
N PHE A 12 1.99 13.53 -11.30
CA PHE A 12 2.24 14.92 -10.90
C PHE A 12 1.16 15.45 -9.94
N PHE A 13 -0.12 15.32 -10.30
CA PHE A 13 -1.23 15.78 -9.48
C PHE A 13 -1.36 15.03 -8.15
N ALA A 14 -1.06 13.72 -8.15
CA ALA A 14 -1.07 12.91 -6.94
C ALA A 14 -0.04 13.42 -5.93
N LEU A 15 1.19 13.64 -6.39
CA LEU A 15 2.31 14.08 -5.58
C LEU A 15 2.18 15.53 -5.12
N MET A 16 1.58 16.38 -5.96
CA MET A 16 1.24 17.74 -5.58
C MET A 16 0.23 17.73 -4.43
N MET A 17 -0.84 16.94 -4.52
CA MET A 17 -1.82 16.81 -3.44
C MET A 17 -1.23 16.20 -2.18
N PHE A 18 -0.35 15.20 -2.31
CA PHE A 18 0.42 14.66 -1.18
C PHE A 18 1.24 15.75 -0.48
N ALA A 19 1.97 16.56 -1.24
CA ALA A 19 2.79 17.65 -0.70
C ALA A 19 1.94 18.73 -0.02
N ILE A 20 0.81 19.11 -0.63
CA ILE A 20 -0.14 20.04 -0.03
C ILE A 20 -0.69 19.47 1.30
N GLY A 21 -1.04 18.18 1.33
CA GLY A 21 -1.49 17.51 2.56
C GLY A 21 -0.45 17.58 3.69
N LEU A 22 0.83 17.31 3.39
CA LEU A 22 1.94 17.42 4.35
C LEU A 22 2.08 18.84 4.91
N LEU A 23 1.95 19.86 4.05
CA LEU A 23 2.05 21.26 4.46
C LEU A 23 0.84 21.70 5.29
N VAL A 24 -0.38 21.36 4.86
CA VAL A 24 -1.61 21.66 5.60
C VAL A 24 -1.55 21.04 7.00
N ARG A 25 -1.09 19.78 7.11
CA ARG A 25 -0.89 19.11 8.39
C ARG A 25 0.17 19.79 9.25
N GLY A 26 1.33 20.08 8.67
CA GLY A 26 2.44 20.71 9.39
C GLY A 26 2.11 22.11 9.90
N TYR A 27 1.43 22.92 9.09
CA TYR A 27 1.05 24.29 9.48
C TYR A 27 -0.13 24.33 10.45
N SER A 28 -1.02 23.32 10.42
CA SER A 28 -2.06 23.17 11.43
C SER A 28 -1.52 22.97 12.84
N GLU A 29 -0.47 22.17 13.02
CA GLU A 29 0.14 22.00 14.35
C GLU A 29 1.03 23.18 14.77
N SER A 30 1.55 23.96 13.83
CA SER A 30 2.33 25.16 14.15
C SER A 30 1.48 26.33 14.68
N GLY A 31 0.14 26.19 14.73
CA GLY A 31 -0.78 27.23 15.21
C GLY A 31 -1.16 28.30 14.17
N LEU A 32 -0.61 28.22 12.95
CA LEU A 32 -0.99 29.09 11.83
C LEU A 32 -2.40 28.80 11.30
N ILE A 33 -2.90 27.58 11.50
CA ILE A 33 -4.31 27.22 11.34
C ILE A 33 -4.83 26.93 12.75
N SER A 34 -5.81 27.69 13.23
CA SER A 34 -6.35 27.60 14.60
C SER A 34 -7.15 26.32 14.90
N PHE A 35 -7.02 25.30 14.04
CA PHE A 35 -7.79 24.06 14.09
C PHE A 35 -6.84 22.87 14.02
N ASN A 36 -6.82 22.02 15.05
CA ASN A 36 -5.98 20.82 15.08
C ASN A 36 -6.65 19.70 14.26
N LEU A 37 -6.18 19.51 13.03
CA LEU A 37 -6.78 18.58 12.09
C LEU A 37 -6.75 17.11 12.59
N TYR A 38 -5.74 16.71 13.35
CA TYR A 38 -5.57 15.31 13.71
C TYR A 38 -6.35 14.92 14.94
N GLU A 39 -6.47 15.82 15.92
CA GLU A 39 -7.36 15.64 17.07
C GLU A 39 -8.83 15.49 16.66
N HIS A 40 -9.22 16.14 15.55
CA HIS A 40 -10.56 16.02 14.99
C HIS A 40 -10.73 14.89 13.97
N PHE A 41 -9.80 13.93 13.93
CA PHE A 41 -9.83 12.79 13.00
C PHE A 41 -9.97 13.18 11.52
N VAL A 42 -9.59 14.41 11.13
CA VAL A 42 -9.73 14.90 9.75
C VAL A 42 -8.97 14.02 8.75
N PRO A 43 -7.67 13.71 8.96
CA PRO A 43 -6.94 12.84 8.05
C PRO A 43 -7.56 11.45 7.93
N HIS A 44 -8.23 10.99 8.99
CA HIS A 44 -8.81 9.66 9.05
C HIS A 44 -10.11 9.59 8.24
N GLY A 45 -11.02 10.56 8.47
CA GLY A 45 -12.24 10.67 7.69
C GLY A 45 -11.95 10.91 6.21
N PHE A 46 -11.00 11.80 5.89
CA PHE A 46 -10.58 12.05 4.50
C PHE A 46 -10.11 10.77 3.80
N MET A 47 -9.30 9.94 4.49
CA MET A 47 -8.79 8.68 3.94
C MET A 47 -9.92 7.68 3.71
N THR A 48 -10.86 7.57 4.66
CA THR A 48 -12.01 6.68 4.54
C THR A 48 -12.86 7.03 3.32
N GLY A 49 -13.22 8.30 3.16
CA GLY A 49 -14.04 8.76 2.03
C GLY A 49 -13.32 8.68 0.68
N ALA A 50 -12.10 9.19 0.60
CA ALA A 50 -11.29 9.13 -0.61
C ALA A 50 -10.98 7.68 -1.00
N GLY A 51 -10.67 6.85 -0.01
CA GLY A 51 -10.40 5.44 -0.19
C GLY A 51 -11.56 4.67 -0.79
N LEU A 52 -12.77 4.86 -0.24
CA LEU A 52 -14.00 4.23 -0.73
C LEU A 52 -14.26 4.58 -2.20
N VAL A 53 -14.19 5.86 -2.54
CA VAL A 53 -14.38 6.33 -3.93
C VAL A 53 -13.31 5.77 -4.85
N ALA A 54 -12.04 5.79 -4.45
CA ALA A 54 -10.94 5.29 -5.27
C ALA A 54 -11.15 3.82 -5.65
N LEU A 55 -11.67 3.02 -4.71
CA LEU A 55 -11.96 1.60 -4.95
C LEU A 55 -13.13 1.40 -5.90
N LEU A 56 -14.20 2.19 -5.76
CA LEU A 56 -15.31 2.17 -6.71
C LEU A 56 -14.85 2.54 -8.12
N GLN A 57 -14.01 3.58 -8.26
CA GLN A 57 -13.46 4.00 -9.55
C GLN A 57 -12.59 2.91 -10.19
N VAL A 58 -11.69 2.29 -9.41
CA VAL A 58 -10.83 1.18 -9.86
C VAL A 58 -11.68 -0.04 -10.23
N GLY A 59 -12.63 -0.42 -9.38
CA GLY A 59 -13.54 -1.54 -9.62
C GLY A 59 -14.33 -1.37 -10.90
N TRP A 60 -14.85 -0.16 -11.15
CA TRP A 60 -15.57 0.16 -12.38
C TRP A 60 -14.69 0.04 -13.63
N ILE A 61 -13.43 0.50 -13.58
CA ILE A 61 -12.47 0.34 -14.69
C ILE A 61 -12.22 -1.14 -14.98
N VAL A 62 -11.99 -1.96 -13.95
CA VAL A 62 -11.72 -3.39 -14.12
C VAL A 62 -12.92 -4.10 -14.72
N VAL A 63 -14.14 -3.83 -14.23
CA VAL A 63 -15.38 -4.44 -14.75
C VAL A 63 -15.66 -3.99 -16.18
N LYS A 64 -15.54 -2.69 -16.47
CA LYS A 64 -15.76 -2.16 -17.82
C LYS A 64 -14.78 -2.78 -18.82
N LYS A 65 -13.50 -2.87 -18.47
CA LYS A 65 -12.49 -3.44 -19.35
C LYS A 65 -12.69 -4.94 -19.58
N ARG A 66 -13.10 -5.69 -18.55
CA ARG A 66 -13.53 -7.10 -18.75
C ARG A 66 -14.66 -7.17 -19.75
N ARG A 67 -15.69 -6.34 -19.61
CA ARG A 67 -16.83 -6.31 -20.54
C ARG A 67 -16.45 -5.91 -21.97
N ASP A 68 -15.46 -5.02 -22.14
CA ASP A 68 -14.90 -4.65 -23.45
C ASP A 68 -13.99 -5.75 -24.04
N THR A 69 -13.40 -6.60 -23.19
CA THR A 69 -12.52 -7.73 -23.61
C THR A 69 -13.31 -9.04 -23.79
N ASP A 70 -14.55 -9.10 -23.32
CA ASP A 70 -15.32 -10.34 -23.19
C ASP A 70 -16.60 -10.27 -24.01
N VAL A 71 -16.45 -10.47 -25.34
CA VAL A 71 -17.37 -11.18 -26.25
C VAL A 71 -16.60 -11.71 -27.50
N GLN A 72 -15.48 -11.10 -27.94
CA GLN A 72 -14.93 -11.41 -29.29
C GLN A 72 -13.66 -12.29 -29.37
N ASP A 73 -12.82 -12.41 -28.33
CA ASP A 73 -11.49 -13.06 -28.47
C ASP A 73 -11.31 -14.42 -27.76
N ILE A 74 -12.19 -14.80 -26.84
CA ILE A 74 -12.00 -16.02 -26.01
C ILE A 74 -12.46 -17.30 -26.74
N GLU A 75 -13.38 -17.19 -27.70
CA GLU A 75 -14.02 -18.35 -28.33
C GLU A 75 -13.16 -19.02 -29.43
N ASN A 76 -12.09 -18.37 -29.90
CA ASN A 76 -11.31 -18.82 -31.07
C ASN A 76 -9.84 -19.18 -30.80
N ASN A 77 -9.36 -19.21 -29.55
CA ASN A 77 -7.92 -19.41 -29.28
C ASN A 77 -7.64 -20.45 -28.17
N PRO A 78 -7.15 -21.66 -28.51
CA PRO A 78 -6.89 -22.73 -27.53
C PRO A 78 -5.81 -22.36 -26.48
N GLU A 79 -4.92 -21.40 -26.77
CA GLU A 79 -3.97 -20.89 -25.79
C GLU A 79 -4.63 -20.06 -24.66
N LEU A 80 -5.73 -19.37 -24.96
CA LEU A 80 -6.51 -18.60 -23.98
C LEU A 80 -7.30 -19.52 -23.04
N GLU A 81 -7.83 -20.63 -23.57
CA GLU A 81 -8.54 -21.63 -22.77
C GLU A 81 -7.60 -22.32 -21.75
N PHE A 82 -6.41 -22.75 -22.19
CA PHE A 82 -5.36 -23.27 -21.30
C PHE A 82 -4.83 -22.24 -20.30
N SER A 83 -4.82 -20.96 -20.66
CA SER A 83 -4.48 -19.86 -19.75
C SER A 83 -5.55 -19.67 -18.66
N SER A 84 -6.83 -19.75 -19.03
CA SER A 84 -7.96 -19.60 -18.10
C SER A 84 -8.03 -20.72 -17.06
N LEU A 85 -7.73 -21.97 -17.45
CA LEU A 85 -7.68 -23.11 -16.54
C LEU A 85 -6.51 -22.99 -15.55
N ARG A 86 -5.34 -22.54 -16.02
CA ARG A 86 -4.19 -22.24 -15.14
C ARG A 86 -4.50 -21.10 -14.19
N LEU A 87 -5.19 -20.06 -14.65
CA LEU A 87 -5.63 -18.94 -13.81
C LEU A 87 -6.57 -19.43 -12.71
N LYS A 88 -7.61 -20.21 -13.06
CA LYS A 88 -8.54 -20.81 -12.09
C LYS A 88 -7.82 -21.69 -11.07
N LYS A 89 -6.92 -22.55 -11.53
CA LYS A 89 -6.12 -23.41 -10.65
C LYS A 89 -5.22 -22.58 -9.72
N SER A 90 -4.60 -21.52 -10.23
CA SER A 90 -3.76 -20.62 -9.44
C SER A 90 -4.58 -19.87 -8.37
N LEU A 91 -5.77 -19.38 -8.73
CA LEU A 91 -6.68 -18.72 -7.79
C LEU A 91 -7.16 -19.68 -6.70
N LEU A 92 -7.57 -20.90 -7.07
CA LEU A 92 -7.95 -21.93 -6.10
C LEU A 92 -6.79 -22.28 -5.16
N THR A 93 -5.58 -22.40 -5.71
CA THR A 93 -4.38 -22.62 -4.91
C THR A 93 -4.15 -21.47 -3.92
N GLY A 94 -4.34 -20.22 -4.37
CA GLY A 94 -4.29 -19.03 -3.52
C GLY A 94 -5.31 -19.05 -2.39
N VAL A 95 -6.57 -19.45 -2.66
CA VAL A 95 -7.61 -19.61 -1.63
C VAL A 95 -7.13 -20.54 -0.52
N VAL A 96 -6.56 -21.69 -0.89
CA VAL A 96 -6.05 -22.67 0.09
C VAL A 96 -4.93 -22.07 0.94
N PHE A 97 -3.94 -21.42 0.32
CA PHE A 97 -2.84 -20.79 1.06
C PHE A 97 -3.31 -19.65 1.98
N TYR A 98 -4.23 -18.80 1.53
CA TYR A 98 -4.79 -17.74 2.37
C TYR A 98 -5.63 -18.29 3.51
N PHE A 99 -6.39 -19.37 3.28
CA PHE A 99 -7.13 -20.03 4.35
C PHE A 99 -6.19 -20.59 5.42
N PHE A 100 -5.14 -21.31 5.01
CA PHE A 100 -4.13 -21.80 5.94
C PHE A 100 -3.41 -20.67 6.69
N THR A 101 -3.14 -19.56 6.01
CA THR A 101 -2.52 -18.38 6.64
C THR A 101 -3.46 -17.73 7.66
N ALA A 102 -4.74 -17.57 7.31
CA ALA A 102 -5.76 -17.06 8.23
C ALA A 102 -5.92 -17.98 9.46
N LEU A 103 -5.90 -19.30 9.25
CA LEU A 103 -5.94 -20.29 10.34
C LEU A 103 -4.71 -20.17 11.25
N LEU A 104 -3.51 -20.07 10.66
CA LEU A 104 -2.26 -19.89 11.41
C LEU A 104 -2.29 -18.60 12.22
N LEU A 105 -2.68 -17.47 11.61
CA LEU A 105 -2.78 -16.18 12.30
C LEU A 105 -3.76 -16.26 13.46
N THR A 106 -4.93 -16.86 13.24
CA THR A 106 -5.96 -17.06 14.27
C THR A 106 -5.43 -17.86 15.45
N GLY A 107 -4.61 -18.89 15.20
CA GLY A 107 -3.97 -19.68 16.26
C GLY A 107 -2.87 -18.93 17.00
N LEU A 108 -1.97 -18.27 16.28
CA LEU A 108 -0.88 -17.50 16.88
C LEU A 108 -1.40 -16.34 17.74
N THR A 109 -2.50 -15.73 17.33
CA THR A 109 -3.14 -14.60 18.04
C THR A 109 -4.21 -15.04 19.04
N ARG A 110 -4.44 -16.36 19.19
CA ARG A 110 -5.43 -16.96 20.09
C ARG A 110 -6.86 -16.44 19.89
N LEU A 111 -7.22 -16.02 18.68
CA LEU A 111 -8.55 -15.47 18.38
C LEU A 111 -9.71 -16.45 18.67
N PHE A 112 -9.41 -17.75 18.75
CA PHE A 112 -10.34 -18.80 19.18
C PHE A 112 -10.98 -18.53 20.55
N THR A 113 -10.35 -17.77 21.44
CA THR A 113 -10.92 -17.45 22.77
C THR A 113 -11.93 -16.31 22.74
N HIS A 114 -12.01 -15.56 21.64
CA HIS A 114 -12.84 -14.36 21.51
C HIS A 114 -14.11 -14.58 20.66
N MET A 115 -14.25 -15.75 20.03
CA MET A 115 -15.33 -16.02 19.07
C MET A 115 -15.94 -17.40 19.28
N SER A 116 -17.25 -17.52 19.04
CA SER A 116 -17.92 -18.83 18.97
C SER A 116 -17.46 -19.61 17.73
N CYS A 117 -17.61 -20.93 17.74
CA CYS A 117 -17.19 -21.79 16.61
C CYS A 117 -17.80 -21.36 15.26
N PRO A 118 -19.10 -21.01 15.15
CA PRO A 118 -19.66 -20.52 13.88
C PRO A 118 -19.07 -19.17 13.44
N MET A 119 -18.86 -18.25 14.40
CA MET A 119 -18.31 -16.93 14.12
C MET A 119 -16.85 -17.01 13.67
N LEU A 120 -16.08 -17.90 14.28
CA LEU A 120 -14.72 -18.22 13.90
C LEU A 120 -14.62 -18.78 12.47
N LEU A 121 -15.50 -19.73 12.12
CA LEU A 121 -15.55 -20.27 10.77
C LEU A 121 -15.92 -19.17 9.75
N GLY A 122 -16.89 -18.32 10.10
CA GLY A 122 -17.24 -17.13 9.33
C GLY A 122 -16.06 -16.18 9.16
N PHE A 123 -15.28 -15.93 10.23
CA PHE A 123 -14.08 -15.10 10.19
C PHE A 123 -13.01 -15.67 9.27
N LEU A 124 -12.71 -16.97 9.33
CA LEU A 124 -11.71 -17.62 8.47
C LEU A 124 -12.10 -17.51 6.99
N LEU A 125 -13.36 -17.79 6.66
CA LEU A 125 -13.87 -17.66 5.30
C LEU A 125 -13.82 -16.21 4.82
N PHE A 126 -14.24 -15.27 5.67
CA PHE A 126 -14.23 -13.85 5.36
C PHE A 126 -12.80 -13.31 5.17
N ALA A 127 -11.86 -13.63 6.06
CA ALA A 127 -10.47 -13.21 5.98
C ALA A 127 -9.79 -13.75 4.72
N THR A 128 -10.08 -15.00 4.35
CA THR A 128 -9.59 -15.61 3.11
C THR A 128 -10.12 -14.87 1.88
N ALA A 129 -11.43 -14.60 1.85
CA ALA A 129 -12.06 -13.87 0.76
C ALA A 129 -11.53 -12.43 0.68
N ALA A 130 -11.40 -11.74 1.81
CA ALA A 130 -10.88 -10.39 1.91
C ALA A 130 -9.44 -10.32 1.38
N ALA A 131 -8.57 -11.26 1.76
CA ALA A 131 -7.20 -11.34 1.27
C ALA A 131 -7.12 -11.51 -0.26
N LEU A 132 -7.95 -12.38 -0.84
CA LEU A 132 -8.04 -12.59 -2.30
C LEU A 132 -8.55 -11.35 -3.02
N VAL A 133 -9.64 -10.74 -2.53
CA VAL A 133 -10.20 -9.52 -3.12
C VAL A 133 -9.17 -8.40 -3.06
N GLN A 134 -8.48 -8.26 -1.92
CA GLN A 134 -7.43 -7.29 -1.70
C GLN A 134 -6.27 -7.49 -2.70
N GLU A 135 -5.76 -8.71 -2.85
CA GLU A 135 -4.74 -9.06 -3.84
C GLU A 135 -5.16 -8.62 -5.25
N MET A 136 -6.38 -9.00 -5.65
CA MET A 136 -6.88 -8.72 -6.99
C MET A 136 -7.08 -7.22 -7.23
N VAL A 137 -7.75 -6.53 -6.31
CA VAL A 137 -8.08 -5.09 -6.46
C VAL A 137 -6.81 -4.25 -6.43
N VAL A 138 -5.96 -4.46 -5.42
CA VAL A 138 -4.70 -3.70 -5.24
C VAL A 138 -3.72 -4.02 -6.37
N GLY A 139 -3.56 -5.31 -6.70
CA GLY A 139 -2.70 -5.77 -7.77
C GLY A 139 -3.08 -5.21 -9.14
N MET A 140 -4.35 -5.36 -9.55
CA MET A 140 -4.81 -4.84 -10.82
C MET A 140 -4.77 -3.30 -10.87
N ALA A 141 -5.11 -2.62 -9.77
CA ALA A 141 -5.00 -1.16 -9.68
C ALA A 141 -3.56 -0.68 -9.90
N ALA A 142 -2.61 -1.35 -9.24
CA ALA A 142 -1.19 -1.07 -9.38
C ALA A 142 -0.74 -1.25 -10.84
N MET A 143 -1.09 -2.37 -11.46
CA MET A 143 -0.71 -2.68 -12.85
C MET A 143 -1.27 -1.68 -13.88
N HIS A 144 -2.38 -1.01 -13.57
CA HIS A 144 -3.03 -0.05 -14.46
C HIS A 144 -2.66 1.41 -14.21
N SER A 145 -2.52 1.82 -12.95
CA SER A 145 -2.36 3.24 -12.59
C SER A 145 -1.00 3.56 -11.97
N GLY A 146 -0.14 2.56 -11.74
CA GLY A 146 1.15 2.73 -11.08
C GLY A 146 1.04 3.01 -9.57
N TRP A 147 -0.17 3.20 -9.06
CA TRP A 147 -0.50 3.46 -7.66
C TRP A 147 -1.63 2.56 -7.22
N PHE A 148 -1.62 2.15 -5.94
CA PHE A 148 -2.63 1.26 -5.42
C PHE A 148 -3.17 1.74 -4.06
N PRO A 149 -4.51 1.80 -3.88
CA PRO A 149 -5.10 2.27 -2.63
C PRO A 149 -5.18 1.12 -1.61
N ALA A 150 -4.05 0.46 -1.29
CA ALA A 150 -4.03 -0.69 -0.38
C ALA A 150 -4.63 -0.35 0.98
N THR A 151 -4.33 0.85 1.49
CA THR A 151 -4.83 1.31 2.78
C THR A 151 -6.35 1.35 2.81
N ALA A 152 -6.94 1.93 1.78
CA ALA A 152 -8.38 2.03 1.62
C ALA A 152 -9.03 0.66 1.40
N ALA A 153 -8.40 -0.20 0.60
CA ALA A 153 -8.95 -1.51 0.26
C ALA A 153 -9.09 -2.36 1.52
N ALA A 154 -8.07 -2.33 2.38
CA ALA A 154 -8.12 -2.98 3.68
C ALA A 154 -9.12 -2.32 4.63
N LEU A 155 -9.35 -1.00 4.52
CA LEU A 155 -10.36 -0.29 5.32
C LEU A 155 -11.78 -0.75 4.97
N ILE A 156 -12.08 -1.07 3.70
CA ILE A 156 -13.37 -1.68 3.34
C ILE A 156 -13.53 -3.03 4.01
N SER A 157 -12.55 -3.93 3.87
CA SER A 157 -12.59 -5.24 4.52
C SER A 157 -12.76 -5.13 6.03
N LEU A 158 -12.08 -4.16 6.65
CA LEU A 158 -12.20 -3.83 8.06
C LEU A 158 -13.63 -3.41 8.43
N VAL A 159 -14.19 -2.41 7.73
CA VAL A 159 -15.55 -1.90 7.99
C VAL A 159 -16.59 -2.99 7.74
N THR A 160 -16.46 -3.79 6.67
CA THR A 160 -17.34 -4.93 6.43
C THR A 160 -17.23 -5.97 7.56
N GLY A 161 -16.01 -6.27 8.02
CA GLY A 161 -15.81 -7.16 9.17
C GLY A 161 -16.45 -6.63 10.45
N MET A 162 -16.41 -5.31 10.67
CA MET A 162 -17.08 -4.65 11.80
C MET A 162 -18.61 -4.81 11.70
N LEU A 163 -19.18 -4.62 10.51
CA LEU A 163 -20.62 -4.80 10.26
C LEU A 163 -21.07 -6.25 10.44
N LEU A 164 -20.19 -7.22 10.15
CA LEU A 164 -20.41 -8.64 10.45
C LEU A 164 -20.29 -8.98 11.94
N GLY A 165 -19.86 -8.01 12.77
CA GLY A 165 -19.80 -8.14 14.23
C GLY A 165 -18.53 -8.78 14.77
N PHE A 166 -17.44 -8.85 13.99
CA PHE A 166 -16.18 -9.44 14.48
C PHE A 166 -15.56 -8.61 15.62
N PRO A 167 -14.94 -9.25 16.64
CA PRO A 167 -14.32 -8.55 17.75
C PRO A 167 -13.10 -7.75 17.28
N SER A 168 -12.72 -6.73 18.06
CA SER A 168 -11.66 -5.78 17.69
C SER A 168 -10.30 -6.42 17.44
N GLU A 169 -9.97 -7.44 18.21
CA GLU A 169 -8.74 -8.22 18.08
C GLU A 169 -8.71 -8.93 16.72
N ALA A 170 -9.83 -9.53 16.32
CA ALA A 170 -9.96 -10.20 15.03
C ALA A 170 -9.88 -9.21 13.87
N LEU A 171 -10.49 -8.04 14.03
CA LEU A 171 -10.44 -6.96 13.05
C LEU A 171 -9.02 -6.40 12.85
N ALA A 172 -8.24 -6.30 13.94
CA ALA A 172 -6.83 -5.90 13.88
C ALA A 172 -5.97 -6.91 13.11
N VAL A 173 -6.20 -8.21 13.34
CA VAL A 173 -5.52 -9.28 12.60
C VAL A 173 -5.95 -9.31 11.13
N LEU A 174 -7.25 -9.18 10.87
CA LEU A 174 -7.82 -9.15 9.52
C LEU A 174 -7.22 -8.01 8.69
N VAL A 175 -7.20 -6.79 9.22
CA VAL A 175 -6.68 -5.64 8.48
C VAL A 175 -5.18 -5.75 8.26
N GLY A 176 -4.43 -6.24 9.26
CA GLY A 176 -3.00 -6.54 9.10
C GLY A 176 -2.75 -7.58 8.01
N PHE A 177 -3.56 -8.63 7.96
CA PHE A 177 -3.51 -9.65 6.92
C PHE A 177 -3.80 -9.06 5.54
N CYS A 178 -4.86 -8.27 5.37
CA CYS A 178 -5.18 -7.63 4.09
C CYS A 178 -4.07 -6.67 3.61
N VAL A 179 -3.50 -5.87 4.51
CA VAL A 179 -2.44 -4.93 4.12
C VAL A 179 -1.15 -5.66 3.74
N ALA A 180 -0.93 -6.88 4.24
CA ALA A 180 0.23 -7.69 3.86
C ALA A 180 0.10 -8.35 2.47
N THR A 181 -1.12 -8.60 1.96
CA THR A 181 -1.30 -9.34 0.69
C THR A 181 -1.20 -8.46 -0.55
N GLY A 182 -1.96 -7.36 -0.60
CA GLY A 182 -2.08 -6.52 -1.79
C GLY A 182 -0.75 -5.96 -2.33
N PRO A 183 0.05 -5.26 -1.51
CA PRO A 183 1.32 -4.68 -1.93
C PRO A 183 2.33 -5.73 -2.41
N ALA A 184 2.41 -6.88 -1.72
CA ALA A 184 3.34 -7.96 -2.09
C ALA A 184 3.04 -8.52 -3.49
N PHE A 185 1.75 -8.66 -3.82
CA PHE A 185 1.35 -9.08 -5.16
C PHE A 185 1.65 -8.02 -6.23
N ALA A 186 1.38 -6.75 -5.92
CA ALA A 186 1.69 -5.64 -6.83
C ALA A 186 3.19 -5.56 -7.14
N ASP A 187 4.04 -5.71 -6.11
CA ASP A 187 5.50 -5.66 -6.22
C ASP A 187 6.04 -6.77 -7.12
N MET A 188 5.65 -8.02 -6.85
CA MET A 188 6.01 -9.15 -7.69
C MET A 188 5.49 -9.00 -9.13
N GLY A 189 4.31 -8.42 -9.31
CA GLY A 189 3.74 -8.10 -10.61
C GLY A 189 4.61 -7.11 -11.40
N PHE A 190 5.11 -6.05 -10.75
CA PHE A 190 6.01 -5.08 -11.37
C PHE A 190 7.38 -5.66 -11.68
N ASP A 191 7.93 -6.48 -10.78
CA ASP A 191 9.22 -7.15 -11.01
C ASP A 191 9.14 -8.05 -12.23
N LEU A 192 8.14 -8.94 -12.29
CA LEU A 192 7.96 -9.84 -13.42
C LEU A 192 7.73 -9.08 -14.73
N LYS A 193 6.92 -8.00 -14.70
CA LYS A 193 6.69 -7.14 -15.87
C LYS A 193 7.98 -6.45 -16.34
N THR A 194 8.75 -5.89 -15.41
CA THR A 194 10.03 -5.24 -15.70
C THR A 194 11.01 -6.23 -16.31
N GLY A 195 11.10 -7.43 -15.74
CA GLY A 195 11.91 -8.51 -16.29
C GLY A 195 11.50 -8.91 -17.70
N PHE A 196 10.19 -9.03 -17.95
CA PHE A 196 9.63 -9.37 -19.26
C PHE A 196 10.01 -8.33 -20.33
N MET A 197 9.96 -7.03 -19.98
CA MET A 197 10.38 -5.95 -20.89
C MET A 197 11.89 -6.01 -21.19
N ILE A 198 12.74 -6.16 -20.16
CA ILE A 198 14.20 -6.21 -20.32
C ILE A 198 14.65 -7.44 -21.13
N ARG A 199 13.94 -8.56 -21.02
CA ARG A 199 14.24 -9.79 -21.78
C ARG A 199 13.70 -9.77 -23.21
N GLY A 200 13.11 -8.66 -23.65
CA GLY A 200 12.66 -8.47 -25.02
C GLY A 200 11.28 -9.05 -25.30
N TYR A 201 10.35 -8.93 -24.36
CA TYR A 201 8.93 -9.25 -24.54
C TYR A 201 8.66 -10.70 -24.96
N GLY A 202 9.41 -11.65 -24.39
CA GLY A 202 9.21 -13.08 -24.64
C GLY A 202 9.68 -13.59 -26.01
N ARG A 203 10.51 -12.81 -26.72
CA ARG A 203 11.16 -13.25 -27.99
C ARG A 203 11.92 -14.57 -27.86
N ASP A 204 12.50 -14.84 -26.70
CA ASP A 204 13.15 -16.10 -26.36
C ASP A 204 12.49 -16.72 -25.12
N LEU A 205 11.75 -17.81 -25.34
CA LEU A 205 11.02 -18.52 -24.29
C LEU A 205 11.93 -19.18 -23.25
N GLN A 206 13.12 -19.65 -23.64
CA GLN A 206 14.05 -20.28 -22.70
C GLN A 206 14.67 -19.22 -21.79
N ARG A 207 15.11 -18.11 -22.37
CA ARG A 207 15.61 -16.95 -21.63
C ARG A 207 14.55 -16.35 -20.71
N GLU A 208 13.29 -16.29 -21.16
CA GLU A 208 12.17 -15.80 -20.33
C GLU A 208 11.92 -16.70 -19.13
N ARG A 209 11.83 -18.02 -19.33
CA ARG A 209 11.63 -18.98 -18.23
C ARG A 209 12.78 -18.93 -17.21
N TYR A 210 14.02 -18.89 -17.69
CA TYR A 210 15.19 -18.76 -16.83
C TYR A 210 15.16 -17.44 -16.04
N GLY A 211 14.91 -16.32 -16.72
CA GLY A 211 14.84 -15.00 -16.10
C GLY A 211 13.76 -14.89 -15.02
N ARG A 212 12.55 -15.40 -15.28
CA ARG A 212 11.48 -15.46 -14.28
C ARG A 212 11.86 -16.27 -13.05
N ARG A 213 12.58 -17.38 -13.23
CA ARG A 213 13.09 -18.20 -12.12
C ARG A 213 14.09 -17.42 -11.27
N GLN A 214 15.01 -16.68 -11.90
CA GLN A 214 15.97 -15.84 -11.16
C GLN A 214 15.28 -14.71 -10.40
N GLN A 215 14.29 -14.05 -10.99
CA GLN A 215 13.50 -13.02 -10.30
C GLN A 215 12.77 -13.58 -9.08
N TYR A 216 12.16 -14.75 -9.22
CA TYR A 216 11.53 -15.43 -8.09
C TYR A 216 12.52 -15.75 -6.97
N ILE A 217 13.69 -16.29 -7.30
CA ILE A 217 14.74 -16.59 -6.29
C ILE A 217 15.21 -15.32 -5.60
N ALA A 218 15.46 -14.24 -6.35
CA ALA A 218 15.87 -12.96 -5.81
C ALA A 218 14.80 -12.37 -4.87
N ALA A 219 13.54 -12.38 -5.28
CA ALA A 219 12.41 -11.91 -4.47
C ALA A 219 12.27 -12.73 -3.18
N MET A 220 12.36 -14.06 -3.23
CA MET A 220 12.30 -14.92 -2.05
C MET A 220 13.49 -14.71 -1.10
N THR A 221 14.68 -14.46 -1.66
CA THR A 221 15.87 -14.13 -0.86
C THR A 221 15.69 -12.80 -0.14
N GLY A 222 15.23 -11.76 -0.85
CA GLY A 222 14.91 -10.46 -0.27
C GLY A 222 13.83 -10.56 0.81
N PHE A 223 12.78 -11.35 0.58
CA PHE A 223 11.73 -11.60 1.55
C PHE A 223 12.26 -12.28 2.82
N ALA A 224 13.11 -13.30 2.70
CA ALA A 224 13.75 -13.95 3.84
C ALA A 224 14.63 -12.98 4.64
N CYS A 225 15.45 -12.17 3.97
CA CYS A 225 16.24 -11.13 4.62
C CYS A 225 15.35 -10.11 5.35
N ALA A 226 14.25 -9.67 4.72
CA ALA A 226 13.32 -8.73 5.32
C ALA A 226 12.67 -9.30 6.60
N MET A 227 12.26 -10.58 6.59
CA MET A 227 11.72 -11.24 7.79
C MET A 227 12.73 -11.24 8.95
N ILE A 228 14.01 -11.55 8.68
CA ILE A 228 15.06 -11.53 9.70
C ILE A 228 15.23 -10.12 10.26
N VAL A 229 15.31 -9.10 9.38
CA VAL A 229 15.46 -7.71 9.82
C VAL A 229 14.28 -7.26 10.66
N VAL A 230 13.05 -7.57 10.27
CA VAL A 230 11.84 -7.24 11.05
C VAL A 230 11.87 -7.94 12.41
N ALA A 231 12.17 -9.24 12.45
CA ALA A 231 12.24 -10.00 13.70
C ALA A 231 13.28 -9.43 14.68
N LEU A 232 14.39 -8.88 14.17
CA LEU A 232 15.44 -8.28 14.99
C LEU A 232 15.19 -6.81 15.37
N SER A 233 14.29 -6.10 14.68
CA SER A 233 14.14 -4.65 14.81
C SER A 233 12.77 -4.16 15.27
N TYR A 234 11.73 -5.01 15.28
CA TYR A 234 10.36 -4.55 15.57
C TYR A 234 10.22 -3.87 16.94
N GLU A 235 10.83 -4.40 18.00
CA GLU A 235 10.79 -3.82 19.34
C GLU A 235 11.44 -2.44 19.40
N PHE A 236 12.54 -2.26 18.66
CA PHE A 236 13.24 -0.98 18.57
C PHE A 236 12.39 0.10 17.90
N TYR A 237 11.56 -0.27 16.92
CA TYR A 237 10.59 0.64 16.31
C TYR A 237 9.43 0.95 17.25
N PHE A 238 8.83 -0.07 17.86
CA PHE A 238 7.66 0.10 18.73
C PHE A 238 7.98 0.85 20.02
N SER A 239 9.15 0.62 20.63
CA SER A 239 9.60 1.36 21.82
C SER A 239 9.80 2.86 21.60
N ARG A 240 9.91 3.31 20.33
CA ARG A 240 9.97 4.73 19.95
C ARG A 240 8.67 5.27 19.38
N ASP A 241 7.57 4.52 19.48
CA ASP A 241 6.28 4.85 18.86
C ASP A 241 6.40 5.13 17.34
N ASN A 242 7.35 4.46 16.68
CA ASN A 242 7.50 4.48 15.23
C ASN A 242 6.48 3.53 14.58
N ILE A 243 5.20 3.81 14.81
CA ILE A 243 4.07 3.08 14.24
C ILE A 243 3.69 3.74 12.92
N VAL A 244 3.45 2.92 11.89
CA VAL A 244 3.02 3.41 10.58
C VAL A 244 1.67 4.12 10.71
N PRO A 245 1.49 5.33 10.15
CA PRO A 245 0.24 6.09 10.29
C PRO A 245 -1.02 5.34 9.87
N ALA A 246 -0.94 4.47 8.86
CA ALA A 246 -2.04 3.63 8.42
C ALA A 246 -2.54 2.69 9.54
N SER A 247 -1.66 2.18 10.40
CA SER A 247 -2.04 1.34 11.54
C SER A 247 -2.87 2.12 12.56
N ARG A 248 -2.53 3.39 12.80
CA ARG A 248 -3.32 4.29 13.67
C ARG A 248 -4.71 4.54 13.08
N LEU A 249 -4.81 4.68 11.75
CA LEU A 249 -6.09 4.79 11.06
C LEU A 249 -7.01 3.59 11.29
N TYR A 250 -6.48 2.38 11.16
CA TYR A 250 -7.27 1.18 11.41
C TYR A 250 -7.70 1.06 12.87
N ALA A 251 -6.80 1.35 13.81
CA ALA A 251 -7.12 1.35 15.22
C ALA A 251 -8.24 2.35 15.55
N ALA A 252 -8.14 3.59 15.04
CA ALA A 252 -9.16 4.61 15.18
C ALA A 252 -10.50 4.17 14.55
N THR A 253 -10.48 3.52 13.39
CA THR A 253 -11.69 3.00 12.73
C THR A 253 -12.36 1.91 13.58
N ILE A 254 -11.59 0.97 14.14
CA ILE A 254 -12.10 -0.07 15.04
C ILE A 254 -12.71 0.56 16.31
N GLN A 255 -12.05 1.58 16.88
CA GLN A 255 -12.58 2.33 18.03
C GLN A 255 -13.84 3.13 17.68
N ALA A 256 -13.91 3.69 16.47
CA ALA A 256 -15.09 4.40 15.99
C ALA A 256 -16.31 3.49 15.87
N GLY A 257 -16.11 2.21 15.49
CA GLY A 257 -17.20 1.22 15.53
C GLY A 257 -17.81 1.00 16.91
N LYS A 258 -17.11 1.40 17.98
CA LYS A 258 -17.59 1.32 19.36
C LYS A 258 -18.14 2.64 19.90
N SER A 259 -17.97 3.76 19.18
CA SER A 259 -18.30 5.11 19.68
C SER A 259 -18.99 5.97 18.62
N SER A 260 -20.22 6.41 18.93
CA SER A 260 -21.03 7.24 18.01
C SER A 260 -20.35 8.57 17.67
N ASP A 261 -19.61 9.16 18.61
CA ASP A 261 -18.96 10.46 18.42
C ASP A 261 -17.84 10.38 17.38
N ILE A 262 -16.93 9.40 17.49
CA ILE A 262 -15.83 9.21 16.54
C ILE A 262 -16.39 8.85 15.15
N ALA A 263 -17.45 8.04 15.08
CA ALA A 263 -18.12 7.71 13.82
C ALA A 263 -18.67 8.96 13.10
N SER A 264 -19.29 9.88 13.85
CA SER A 264 -19.82 11.12 13.28
C SER A 264 -18.71 12.03 12.71
N MET A 265 -17.57 12.13 13.42
CA MET A 265 -16.41 12.89 12.96
C MET A 265 -15.79 12.28 11.71
N LEU A 266 -15.64 10.95 11.65
CA LEU A 266 -15.13 10.27 10.46
C LEU A 266 -16.07 10.46 9.26
N LEU A 267 -17.39 10.37 9.43
CA LEU A 267 -18.36 10.58 8.36
C LEU A 267 -18.36 12.02 7.84
N LEU A 268 -18.27 13.00 8.73
CA LEU A 268 -18.19 14.43 8.37
C LEU A 268 -17.02 14.70 7.42
N TRP A 269 -15.85 14.13 7.71
CA TRP A 269 -14.64 14.31 6.91
C TRP A 269 -14.49 13.30 5.77
N ALA A 270 -15.28 12.23 5.74
CA ALA A 270 -15.35 11.31 4.61
C ALA A 270 -15.96 11.97 3.36
N LEU A 271 -16.96 12.84 3.53
CA LEU A 271 -17.56 13.60 2.42
C LEU A 271 -16.55 14.41 1.60
N PRO A 272 -15.74 15.32 2.19
CA PRO A 272 -14.76 16.08 1.42
C PRO A 272 -13.66 15.19 0.83
N GLY A 273 -13.27 14.10 1.52
CA GLY A 273 -12.36 13.10 0.97
C GLY A 273 -12.90 12.42 -0.29
N ALA A 274 -14.16 11.99 -0.24
CA ALA A 274 -14.85 11.38 -1.36
C ALA A 274 -14.96 12.36 -2.55
N LEU A 275 -15.34 13.61 -2.30
CA LEU A 275 -15.46 14.64 -3.34
C LEU A 275 -14.12 14.95 -4.01
N LEU A 276 -13.05 15.09 -3.23
CA LEU A 276 -11.72 15.37 -3.79
C LEU A 276 -11.21 14.21 -4.65
N GLN A 277 -11.47 12.96 -4.23
CA GLN A 277 -11.13 11.77 -5.01
C GLN A 277 -11.99 11.65 -6.28
N LEU A 278 -13.28 12.00 -6.20
CA LEU A 278 -14.16 12.03 -7.37
C LEU A 278 -13.65 13.04 -8.41
N ALA A 279 -13.27 14.25 -7.96
CA ALA A 279 -12.78 15.32 -8.83
C ALA A 279 -11.46 14.97 -9.55
N GLY A 280 -10.51 14.33 -8.86
CA GLY A 280 -9.23 13.93 -9.49
C GLY A 280 -9.30 12.66 -10.33
N GLY A 281 -10.35 11.86 -10.16
CA GLY A 281 -10.55 10.62 -10.91
C GLY A 281 -9.55 9.48 -10.58
N PRO A 282 -9.78 8.29 -11.18
CA PRO A 282 -9.02 7.08 -10.86
C PRO A 282 -7.53 7.15 -11.22
N ARG A 283 -7.16 7.96 -12.22
CA ARG A 283 -5.78 8.06 -12.70
C ARG A 283 -4.87 8.87 -11.78
N HIS A 284 -5.42 9.85 -11.06
CA HIS A 284 -4.61 10.77 -10.27
C HIS A 284 -4.67 10.51 -8.76
N GLN A 285 -5.66 9.78 -8.25
CA GLN A 285 -5.76 9.39 -6.82
C GLN A 285 -5.53 10.55 -5.84
N THR A 286 -6.01 11.75 -6.21
CA THR A 286 -5.75 13.01 -5.51
C THR A 286 -6.25 13.01 -4.07
N GLY A 287 -7.43 12.44 -3.82
CA GLY A 287 -8.02 12.37 -2.48
C GLY A 287 -7.22 11.46 -1.55
N VAL A 288 -6.84 10.28 -2.04
CA VAL A 288 -6.04 9.32 -1.27
C VAL A 288 -4.69 9.93 -0.92
N LEU A 289 -3.98 10.52 -1.88
CA LEU A 289 -2.64 11.08 -1.66
C LEU A 289 -2.66 12.33 -0.81
N PHE A 290 -3.66 13.20 -0.97
CA PHE A 290 -3.87 14.32 -0.06
C PHE A 290 -4.04 13.83 1.39
N SER A 291 -4.90 12.82 1.58
CA SER A 291 -5.13 12.24 2.89
C SER A 291 -3.88 11.57 3.47
N THR A 292 -3.10 10.87 2.65
CA THR A 292 -1.81 10.31 3.08
C THR A 292 -0.87 11.42 3.57
N GLY A 293 -0.83 12.56 2.87
CA GLY A 293 -0.09 13.74 3.29
C GLY A 293 -0.58 14.28 4.63
N LEU A 294 -1.90 14.37 4.82
CA LEU A 294 -2.50 14.82 6.09
C LEU A 294 -2.17 13.92 7.29
N MET A 295 -1.93 12.62 7.05
CA MET A 295 -1.59 11.65 8.10
C MET A 295 -0.12 11.73 8.56
N LEU A 296 0.75 12.36 7.76
CA LEU A 296 2.18 12.44 8.01
C LEU A 296 2.56 13.83 8.51
N HIS A 297 3.08 13.90 9.75
CA HIS A 297 3.67 15.13 10.25
C HIS A 297 5.11 15.28 9.74
N TYR A 298 5.27 15.76 8.50
CA TYR A 298 6.60 16.05 7.96
C TYR A 298 6.61 17.20 6.93
N PRO A 299 6.48 18.46 7.39
CA PRO A 299 6.33 19.62 6.50
C PRO A 299 7.55 19.84 5.58
N VAL A 300 8.76 19.50 6.04
CA VAL A 300 9.99 19.57 5.24
C VAL A 300 9.90 18.67 4.01
N ALA A 301 9.28 17.48 4.13
CA ALA A 301 9.04 16.62 2.98
C ALA A 301 8.04 17.23 2.00
N GLY A 302 7.03 17.97 2.48
CA GLY A 302 6.08 18.68 1.62
C GLY A 302 6.79 19.67 0.70
N TRP A 303 7.63 20.53 1.26
CA TRP A 303 8.46 21.45 0.46
C TRP A 303 9.44 20.72 -0.47
N THR A 304 10.07 19.66 0.02
CA THR A 304 10.99 18.85 -0.79
C THR A 304 10.29 18.27 -2.02
N VAL A 305 9.07 17.75 -1.87
CA VAL A 305 8.28 17.22 -2.98
C VAL A 305 7.89 18.34 -3.95
N LEU A 306 7.43 19.50 -3.47
CA LEU A 306 7.08 20.63 -4.34
C LEU A 306 8.29 21.14 -5.15
N VAL A 307 9.45 21.28 -4.52
CA VAL A 307 10.68 21.69 -5.20
C VAL A 307 11.09 20.62 -6.22
N ALA A 308 11.03 19.33 -5.86
CA ALA A 308 11.34 18.26 -6.79
C ALA A 308 10.36 18.20 -7.99
N LEU A 309 9.08 18.47 -7.78
CA LEU A 309 8.08 18.61 -8.85
C LEU A 309 8.37 19.82 -9.75
N ALA A 310 8.80 20.95 -9.18
CA ALA A 310 9.21 22.12 -9.96
C ALA A 310 10.46 21.82 -10.81
N VAL A 311 11.46 21.15 -10.23
CA VAL A 311 12.66 20.69 -10.94
C VAL A 311 12.29 19.71 -12.05
N ARG A 312 11.40 18.76 -11.78
CA ARG A 312 10.88 17.81 -12.78
C ARG A 312 10.26 18.55 -13.97
N LEU A 313 9.37 19.50 -13.71
CA LEU A 313 8.76 20.31 -14.77
C LEU A 313 9.80 21.10 -15.56
N LEU A 314 10.83 21.63 -14.89
CA LEU A 314 11.90 22.36 -15.55
C LEU A 314 12.70 21.43 -16.47
N MET A 315 13.05 20.24 -16.00
CA MET A 315 13.78 19.24 -16.78
C MET A 315 12.99 18.72 -17.99
N GLU A 316 11.69 18.46 -17.81
CA GLU A 316 10.82 17.98 -18.89
C GLU A 316 10.54 19.09 -19.92
N LYS A 317 10.28 20.33 -19.47
CA LYS A 317 9.81 21.43 -20.33
C LYS A 317 10.94 22.25 -20.95
N PHE A 318 12.02 22.52 -20.22
CA PHE A 318 13.13 23.36 -20.70
C PHE A 318 14.31 22.54 -21.22
N LEU A 319 14.61 21.40 -20.62
CA LEU A 319 15.74 20.56 -21.01
C LEU A 319 15.33 19.39 -21.92
N HIS A 320 14.03 19.22 -22.18
CA HIS A 320 13.45 18.16 -23.02
C HIS A 320 13.97 16.76 -22.68
N LEU A 321 14.26 16.48 -21.40
CA LEU A 321 14.66 15.14 -20.99
C LEU A 321 13.48 14.18 -21.10
N SER A 322 13.77 12.95 -21.53
CA SER A 322 12.79 11.87 -21.52
C SER A 322 12.41 11.52 -20.08
N SER A 323 11.12 11.21 -19.86
CA SER A 323 10.59 10.78 -18.56
C SER A 323 11.38 9.61 -17.95
N ASP A 324 11.93 8.73 -18.79
CA ASP A 324 12.74 7.60 -18.36
C ASP A 324 14.06 8.04 -17.70
N ARG A 325 14.76 9.04 -18.27
CA ARG A 325 16.00 9.57 -17.69
C ARG A 325 15.72 10.27 -16.36
N VAL A 326 14.64 11.02 -16.29
CA VAL A 326 14.20 11.66 -15.04
C VAL A 326 13.87 10.60 -13.96
N SER A 327 13.26 9.49 -14.36
CA SER A 327 12.93 8.38 -13.45
C SER A 327 14.17 7.62 -12.95
N THR A 328 15.25 7.53 -13.73
CA THR A 328 16.50 6.91 -13.25
C THR A 328 17.18 7.71 -12.12
N LEU A 329 17.10 9.04 -12.16
CA LEU A 329 17.59 9.91 -11.08
C LEU A 329 16.85 9.63 -9.76
N ALA A 330 15.55 9.35 -9.86
CA ALA A 330 14.72 9.02 -8.71
C ALA A 330 15.22 7.77 -7.96
N GLY A 331 15.57 6.71 -8.69
CA GLY A 331 16.10 5.48 -8.11
C GLY A 331 17.36 5.72 -7.29
N GLY A 332 18.28 6.54 -7.81
CA GLY A 332 19.50 6.94 -7.09
C GLY A 332 19.21 7.74 -5.82
N LEU A 333 18.28 8.69 -5.87
CA LEU A 333 17.87 9.48 -4.71
C LEU A 333 17.23 8.62 -3.60
N ILE A 334 16.40 7.65 -3.96
CA ILE A 334 15.76 6.73 -3.01
C ILE A 334 16.81 5.81 -2.39
N ALA A 335 17.68 5.22 -3.19
CA ALA A 335 18.74 4.33 -2.71
C ALA A 335 19.71 5.06 -1.76
N GLY A 336 20.13 6.28 -2.10
CA GLY A 336 20.99 7.09 -1.24
C GLY A 336 20.36 7.44 0.11
N ASP A 337 19.06 7.76 0.13
CA ASP A 337 18.33 8.06 1.36
C ASP A 337 18.18 6.82 2.25
N ALA A 338 17.93 5.66 1.65
CA ALA A 338 17.84 4.38 2.35
C ALA A 338 19.18 4.01 3.01
N LEU A 339 20.29 4.13 2.27
CA LEU A 339 21.64 3.87 2.79
C LEU A 339 21.98 4.84 3.93
N THR A 340 21.69 6.13 3.77
CA THR A 340 21.96 7.14 4.80
C THR A 340 21.14 6.89 6.05
N SER A 341 19.86 6.51 5.90
CA SER A 341 18.97 6.20 7.02
C SER A 341 19.40 4.94 7.76
N ALA A 342 19.75 3.88 7.02
CA ALA A 342 20.29 2.65 7.60
C ALA A 342 21.60 2.91 8.35
N ALA A 343 22.51 3.68 7.77
CA ALA A 343 23.76 4.06 8.41
C ALA A 343 23.52 4.86 9.70
N LYS A 344 22.61 5.85 9.69
CA LYS A 344 22.26 6.62 10.90
C LYS A 344 21.65 5.75 12.00
N ALA A 345 20.84 4.75 11.65
CA ALA A 345 20.23 3.85 12.61
C ALA A 345 21.23 2.84 13.19
N LEU A 346 22.09 2.26 12.35
CA LEU A 346 23.00 1.17 12.74
C LEU A 346 24.33 1.65 13.33
N TYR A 347 24.83 2.82 12.90
CA TYR A 347 26.14 3.32 13.32
C TYR A 347 26.26 3.54 14.85
N PRO A 348 25.27 4.13 15.55
CA PRO A 348 25.35 4.29 17.00
C PRO A 348 25.38 2.93 17.73
N ALA A 349 24.57 1.98 17.29
CA ALA A 349 24.52 0.63 17.88
C ALA A 349 25.83 -0.15 17.66
N ALA A 350 26.38 -0.06 16.44
CA ALA A 350 27.68 -0.66 16.11
C ALA A 350 28.82 -0.01 16.91
N LYS A 351 28.82 1.32 17.04
CA LYS A 351 29.83 2.08 17.80
C LYS A 351 29.86 1.68 19.28
N ILE A 352 28.70 1.59 19.93
CA ILE A 352 28.58 1.19 21.34
C ILE A 352 29.09 -0.24 21.53
N LYS A 353 28.70 -1.18 20.65
CA LYS A 353 29.13 -2.57 20.74
C LYS A 353 30.63 -2.73 20.51
N PHE A 354 31.20 -1.94 19.60
CA PHE A 354 32.64 -1.93 19.31
C PHE A 354 33.46 -1.32 20.46
N LEU A 355 32.98 -0.23 21.07
CA LEU A 355 33.63 0.36 22.25
C LEU A 355 33.62 -0.60 23.44
N ASN A 356 32.53 -1.34 23.67
CA ASN A 356 32.44 -2.35 24.73
C ASN A 356 33.39 -3.55 24.50
N ILE A 357 33.72 -3.87 23.24
CA ILE A 357 34.69 -4.92 22.90
C ILE A 357 36.13 -4.46 23.13
N ILE A 358 36.41 -3.16 23.01
CA ILE A 358 37.75 -2.58 23.22
C ILE A 358 38.02 -2.32 24.72
N SER A 359 36.97 -2.12 25.53
CA SER A 359 37.08 -1.88 26.96
C SER A 359 37.20 -3.14 27.82
N HIS A 360 37.17 -4.32 27.20
CA HIS A 360 37.43 -5.63 27.81
C HIS A 360 38.64 -6.27 27.13
#